data_AF-A0A7C8AAT3-F1
#
_entry.id   AF-A0A7C8AAT3-F1
#
_cell.length_a   1.000
_cell.length_b   1.000
_cell.length_c   1.000
_cell.angle_alpha   90.00
_cell.angle_beta   90.00
_cell.angle_gamma   90.00
#
_symmetry.space_group_name_H-M   'P 1'
#
loop_
_entity.id
_entity.type
_entity.pdbx_description
1 polymer ?
#
loop_
_entity_poly.entity_id
_entity_poly.type
_entity_poly.pdbx_seq_one_letter_code
_entity_poly.pdbx_strand_id
1 'polypeptide(L)'
;MIFKENQVCFTCFKDCASLCCSGATLLTASEISNLSHLFPITVHFNKISPQNEEHKLLLDSIGINRGRHYIVGDFVAGNWRDKTCSMLNQNKECKLHLEGIKPIQCIIVPFDAIYPESLQGLVIVEQRAGKFFRCQGFKDTKSLIWEKGHFKEGAFYKAFRDYHREMGRQRDFMDKLLGFLKKNDSYKDFVSGRGILESPIIDEVFDNFVELVGFKKLEINAFIKNQMSL
;
A
#
# COMPACT_ATOMS: atom_id res chain seq x y z
N MET A 1 -16.62 25.43 -7.97
CA MET A 1 -16.73 24.49 -9.11
C MET A 1 -17.65 23.36 -8.68
N ILE A 2 -18.76 23.16 -9.38
CA ILE A 2 -19.72 22.09 -9.09
C ILE A 2 -19.17 20.82 -9.76
N PHE A 3 -18.61 19.89 -8.98
CA PHE A 3 -18.24 18.58 -9.48
C PHE A 3 -19.52 17.77 -9.70
N LYS A 4 -19.95 17.62 -10.95
CA LYS A 4 -20.99 16.65 -11.31
C LYS A 4 -20.36 15.25 -11.24
N GLU A 5 -20.62 14.55 -10.14
CA GLU A 5 -20.04 13.24 -9.80
C GLU A 5 -20.64 12.10 -10.64
N ASN A 6 -19.96 11.77 -11.74
CA ASN A 6 -19.95 10.41 -12.30
C ASN A 6 -18.50 9.95 -12.26
N GLN A 7 -18.12 9.10 -11.28
CA GLN A 7 -16.73 8.85 -10.95
C GLN A 7 -16.25 7.44 -11.40
N VAL A 8 -15.69 7.47 -12.61
CA VAL A 8 -14.54 6.78 -13.22
C VAL A 8 -14.27 5.28 -12.99
N CYS A 9 -14.00 4.63 -14.12
CA CYS A 9 -13.50 3.27 -14.21
C CYS A 9 -12.11 3.20 -14.80
N PHE A 10 -11.29 2.28 -14.29
CA PHE A 10 -9.92 2.16 -14.74
C PHE A 10 -9.58 0.72 -15.05
N THR A 11 -8.83 0.52 -16.12
CA THR A 11 -8.24 -0.77 -16.41
C THR A 11 -6.86 -0.57 -17.00
N CYS A 12 -5.92 -1.31 -16.45
CA CYS A 12 -4.60 -1.46 -17.02
C CYS A 12 -4.63 -2.66 -17.99
N PHE A 13 -4.62 -2.42 -19.30
CA PHE A 13 -4.69 -3.47 -20.34
C PHE A 13 -3.31 -3.85 -20.91
N LYS A 14 -2.26 -3.16 -20.46
CA LYS A 14 -0.85 -3.56 -20.63
C LYS A 14 -0.24 -3.66 -19.24
N ASP A 15 0.85 -4.38 -19.08
CA ASP A 15 1.53 -4.45 -17.79
C ASP A 15 2.30 -3.15 -17.50
N CYS A 16 1.60 -2.14 -16.97
CA CYS A 16 2.21 -0.92 -16.45
C CYS A 16 2.65 -1.08 -14.98
N ALA A 17 2.91 -2.27 -14.45
CA ALA A 17 3.10 -2.42 -13.00
C ALA A 17 4.15 -1.48 -12.40
N SER A 18 5.19 -1.09 -13.14
CA SER A 18 6.15 -0.04 -12.72
C SER A 18 5.50 1.33 -12.45
N LEU A 19 4.53 1.73 -13.28
CA LEU A 19 3.82 3.00 -13.21
C LEU A 19 2.58 2.90 -12.30
N CYS A 20 1.85 1.78 -12.35
CA CYS A 20 0.66 1.52 -11.55
C CYS A 20 0.96 1.13 -10.10
N CYS A 21 2.18 0.67 -9.81
CA CYS A 21 2.64 0.37 -8.45
C CYS A 21 3.73 1.37 -7.99
N SER A 22 4.09 2.39 -8.78
CA SER A 22 5.13 3.37 -8.38
C SER A 22 6.49 2.74 -7.99
N GLY A 23 6.82 1.55 -8.47
CA GLY A 23 8.02 0.84 -8.05
C GLY A 23 7.84 -0.09 -6.83
N ALA A 24 6.65 -0.22 -6.25
CA ALA A 24 6.41 -1.14 -5.14
C ALA A 24 4.92 -1.42 -4.92
N THR A 25 4.59 -2.67 -4.60
CA THR A 25 3.21 -3.05 -4.33
C THR A 25 2.99 -3.08 -2.83
N LEU A 26 1.95 -2.38 -2.35
CA LEU A 26 1.51 -2.49 -0.97
C LEU A 26 0.86 -3.85 -0.75
N LEU A 27 1.21 -4.49 0.35
CA LEU A 27 0.68 -5.78 0.76
C LEU A 27 0.00 -5.64 2.12
N THR A 28 -1.10 -6.35 2.30
CA THR A 28 -1.66 -6.59 3.62
C THR A 28 -0.82 -7.63 4.36
N ALA A 29 -0.86 -7.60 5.69
CA ALA A 29 -0.19 -8.61 6.52
C ALA A 29 -0.60 -10.06 6.13
N SER A 30 -1.87 -10.26 5.73
CA SER A 30 -2.37 -11.57 5.29
C SER A 30 -1.78 -12.09 3.97
N GLU A 31 -1.22 -11.20 3.14
CA GLU A 31 -0.62 -11.57 1.86
C GLU A 31 0.87 -11.92 2.01
N ILE A 32 1.53 -11.47 3.06
CA ILE A 32 2.99 -11.56 3.22
C ILE A 32 3.48 -13.00 3.28
N SER A 33 2.86 -13.88 4.08
CA SER A 33 3.33 -15.27 4.23
C SER A 33 3.41 -15.98 2.88
N ASN A 34 2.37 -15.81 2.06
CA ASN A 34 2.26 -16.41 0.74
C ASN A 34 3.19 -15.77 -0.29
N LEU A 35 3.61 -14.53 -0.10
CA LEU A 35 4.39 -13.76 -1.08
C LEU A 35 5.87 -13.60 -0.72
N SER A 36 6.23 -13.87 0.54
CA SER A 36 7.57 -13.68 1.10
C SER A 36 8.69 -14.40 0.36
N HIS A 37 8.37 -15.47 -0.35
CA HIS A 37 9.33 -16.27 -1.11
C HIS A 37 9.70 -15.67 -2.48
N LEU A 38 8.91 -14.71 -2.98
CA LEU A 38 9.08 -14.14 -4.33
C LEU A 38 9.96 -12.90 -4.35
N PHE A 39 9.99 -12.15 -3.26
CA PHE A 39 10.72 -10.89 -3.15
C PHE A 39 10.94 -10.52 -1.68
N PRO A 40 11.93 -9.65 -1.40
CA PRO A 40 12.03 -9.02 -0.10
C PRO A 40 10.84 -8.11 0.16
N ILE A 41 10.42 -8.07 1.42
CA ILE A 41 9.31 -7.25 1.91
C ILE A 41 9.86 -6.29 2.97
N THR A 42 9.71 -4.99 2.74
CA THR A 42 10.07 -3.94 3.69
C THR A 42 8.82 -3.28 4.25
N VAL A 43 8.99 -2.41 5.24
CA VAL A 43 7.94 -1.53 5.76
C VAL A 43 8.18 -0.13 5.26
N HIS A 44 7.11 0.49 4.77
CA HIS A 44 7.06 1.88 4.38
C HIS A 44 6.23 2.65 5.40
N PHE A 45 6.75 3.77 5.90
CA PHE A 45 6.00 4.74 6.69
C PHE A 45 5.80 6.03 5.90
N ASN A 46 4.56 6.49 5.88
CA ASN A 46 4.15 7.74 5.23
C ASN A 46 3.55 8.71 6.25
N LYS A 47 3.86 10.00 6.08
CA LYS A 47 3.33 11.08 6.92
C LYS A 47 2.11 11.69 6.23
N ILE A 48 0.96 11.59 6.89
CA ILE A 48 -0.33 12.05 6.35
C ILE A 48 -0.89 13.16 7.24
N SER A 49 -1.26 14.28 6.62
CA SER A 49 -2.01 15.33 7.28
C SER A 49 -3.51 15.07 7.14
N PRO A 50 -4.30 15.16 8.23
CA PRO A 50 -5.74 15.03 8.13
C PRO A 50 -6.30 16.17 7.27
N GLN A 51 -7.21 15.84 6.36
CA GLN A 51 -7.82 16.82 5.44
C GLN A 51 -9.16 17.36 5.97
N ASN A 52 -9.86 16.57 6.77
CA ASN A 52 -11.13 16.90 7.42
C ASN A 52 -11.33 15.98 8.65
N GLU A 53 -12.39 16.18 9.43
CA GLU A 53 -12.65 15.39 10.64
C GLU A 53 -12.91 13.90 10.36
N GLU A 54 -13.55 13.55 9.24
CA GLU A 54 -13.77 12.15 8.86
C GLU A 54 -12.44 11.44 8.56
N HIS A 55 -11.56 12.09 7.80
CA HIS A 55 -10.21 11.60 7.53
C HIS A 55 -9.39 11.49 8.82
N LYS A 56 -9.53 12.43 9.75
CA LYS A 56 -8.87 12.37 11.06
C LYS A 56 -9.33 11.16 11.88
N LEU A 57 -10.64 10.92 12.00
CA LEU A 57 -11.19 9.77 12.72
C LEU A 57 -10.70 8.43 12.15
N LEU A 58 -10.63 8.35 10.82
CA LEU A 58 -10.00 7.23 10.15
C LEU A 58 -8.53 7.10 10.53
N LEU A 59 -7.74 8.17 10.40
CA LEU A 59 -6.31 8.14 10.73
C LEU A 59 -6.05 7.83 12.21
N ASP A 60 -6.97 8.17 13.12
CA ASP A 60 -6.92 7.74 14.52
C ASP A 60 -7.05 6.22 14.68
N SER A 61 -7.74 5.54 13.74
CA SER A 61 -7.95 4.08 13.78
C SER A 61 -6.79 3.28 13.17
N ILE A 62 -6.09 3.81 12.17
CA ILE A 62 -5.02 3.09 11.43
C ILE A 62 -3.63 3.70 11.61
N GLY A 63 -3.54 4.96 12.00
CA GLY A 63 -2.31 5.73 12.06
C GLY A 63 -1.79 5.94 13.49
N ILE A 64 -0.57 6.44 13.54
CA ILE A 64 0.16 6.80 14.76
C ILE A 64 0.21 8.32 14.85
N ASN A 65 -0.47 8.90 15.84
CA ASN A 65 -0.54 10.35 16.00
C ASN A 65 0.82 10.94 16.45
N ARG A 66 1.27 11.99 15.74
CA ARG A 66 2.45 12.81 16.06
C ARG A 66 2.13 14.30 15.95
N GLY A 67 1.10 14.73 16.67
CA GLY A 67 0.70 16.13 16.77
C GLY A 67 -0.08 16.58 15.53
N ARG A 68 0.60 17.24 14.59
CA ARG A 68 -0.04 17.78 13.36
C ARG A 68 -0.20 16.76 12.24
N HIS A 69 0.44 15.59 12.38
CA HIS A 69 0.48 14.56 11.35
C HIS A 69 0.21 13.20 11.96
N TYR A 70 -0.26 12.29 11.12
CA TYR A 70 -0.32 10.86 11.38
C TYR A 70 0.79 10.16 10.60
N ILE A 71 1.33 9.11 11.19
CA ILE A 71 2.24 8.20 10.50
C ILE A 71 1.47 6.92 10.24
N VAL A 72 1.34 6.54 8.97
CA VAL A 72 0.74 5.28 8.55
C VAL A 72 1.85 4.38 8.02
N GLY A 73 1.85 3.12 8.46
CA GLY A 73 2.81 2.11 8.03
C GLY A 73 2.13 1.08 7.13
N ASP A 74 2.81 0.71 6.05
CA ASP A 74 2.39 -0.30 5.07
C ASP A 74 3.52 -1.29 4.83
N PHE A 75 3.18 -2.54 4.51
CA PHE A 75 4.16 -3.49 3.97
C PHE A 75 4.29 -3.28 2.48
N VAL A 76 5.52 -3.32 1.99
CA VAL A 76 5.83 -3.07 0.58
C VAL A 76 6.67 -4.20 0.02
N ALA A 77 6.23 -4.69 -1.13
CA ALA A 77 7.00 -5.55 -2.01
C ALA A 77 7.62 -4.68 -3.10
N GLY A 78 8.93 -4.44 -3.05
CA GLY A 78 9.60 -3.49 -3.93
C GLY A 78 10.41 -2.44 -3.19
N ASN A 79 10.82 -1.41 -3.91
CA ASN A 79 11.62 -0.31 -3.37
C ASN A 79 11.04 1.01 -3.92
N TRP A 80 10.55 1.86 -3.01
CA TRP A 80 9.98 3.16 -3.37
C TRP A 80 11.05 4.21 -3.68
N ARG A 81 12.26 4.09 -3.13
CA ARG A 81 13.36 5.04 -3.30
C ARG A 81 13.89 5.06 -4.73
N ASP A 82 14.08 3.88 -5.34
CA ASP A 82 14.69 3.75 -6.66
C ASP A 82 13.66 3.73 -7.81
N LYS A 83 12.37 3.87 -7.47
CA LYS A 83 11.23 3.78 -8.41
C LYS A 83 11.26 2.54 -9.31
N THR A 84 11.97 1.51 -8.88
CA THR A 84 12.19 0.28 -9.64
C THR A 84 11.59 -0.85 -8.84
N CYS A 85 10.48 -1.39 -9.36
CA CYS A 85 9.79 -2.50 -8.71
C CYS A 85 10.61 -3.77 -8.87
N SER A 86 11.10 -4.32 -7.75
CA SER A 86 11.84 -5.59 -7.68
C SER A 86 10.99 -6.79 -8.12
N MET A 87 9.66 -6.60 -8.15
CA MET A 87 8.70 -7.57 -8.65
C MET A 87 8.62 -7.57 -10.17
N LEU A 88 9.28 -6.64 -10.87
CA LEU A 88 9.36 -6.68 -12.31
C LEU A 88 10.39 -7.71 -12.75
N ASN A 89 10.03 -8.53 -13.73
CA ASN A 89 10.99 -9.38 -14.43
C ASN A 89 11.85 -8.54 -15.40
N GLN A 90 12.74 -9.21 -16.13
CA GLN A 90 13.60 -8.57 -17.13
C GLN A 90 12.82 -7.87 -18.25
N ASN A 91 11.60 -8.34 -18.55
CA ASN A 91 10.68 -7.79 -19.55
C ASN A 91 9.81 -6.64 -19.01
N LYS A 92 10.03 -6.19 -17.77
CA LYS A 92 9.23 -5.17 -17.08
C LYS A 92 7.77 -5.60 -16.81
N GLU A 93 7.54 -6.90 -16.71
CA GLU A 93 6.25 -7.48 -16.31
C GLU A 93 6.26 -7.80 -14.81
N CYS A 94 5.12 -7.60 -14.14
CA CYS A 94 4.94 -7.94 -12.74
C CYS A 94 4.92 -9.45 -12.54
N LYS A 95 5.88 -9.97 -11.78
CA LYS A 95 5.96 -11.40 -11.39
C LYS A 95 4.67 -11.90 -10.77
N LEU A 96 4.01 -11.11 -9.91
CA LEU A 96 2.72 -11.51 -9.34
C LEU A 96 1.64 -11.70 -10.39
N HIS A 97 1.55 -10.79 -11.37
CA HIS A 97 0.55 -10.92 -12.43
C HIS A 97 0.81 -12.14 -13.30
N LEU A 98 2.07 -12.47 -13.58
CA LEU A 98 2.46 -13.67 -14.33
C LEU A 98 2.08 -14.96 -13.58
N GLU A 99 2.12 -14.94 -12.24
CA GLU A 99 1.67 -16.05 -11.39
C GLU A 99 0.16 -16.06 -11.15
N GLY A 100 -0.59 -15.14 -11.77
CA GLY A 100 -2.04 -15.02 -11.58
C GLY A 100 -2.44 -14.45 -10.21
N ILE A 101 -1.49 -13.91 -9.46
CA ILE A 101 -1.71 -13.32 -8.14
C ILE A 101 -1.98 -11.81 -8.29
N LYS A 102 -3.06 -11.33 -7.67
CA LYS A 102 -3.41 -9.90 -7.65
C LYS A 102 -3.57 -9.44 -6.21
N PRO A 103 -2.62 -8.65 -5.68
CA PRO A 103 -2.74 -8.11 -4.34
C PRO A 103 -4.01 -7.29 -4.16
N ILE A 104 -4.56 -7.26 -2.94
CA ILE A 104 -5.81 -6.58 -2.62
C ILE A 104 -5.75 -5.11 -3.08
N GLN A 105 -4.65 -4.41 -2.81
CA GLN A 105 -4.46 -3.03 -3.26
C GLN A 105 -4.56 -2.90 -4.79
N CYS A 106 -3.98 -3.85 -5.54
CA CYS A 106 -4.06 -3.85 -7.01
C CYS A 106 -5.47 -4.10 -7.54
N ILE A 107 -6.33 -4.82 -6.79
CA ILE A 107 -7.73 -5.07 -7.16
C ILE A 107 -8.54 -3.77 -7.11
N ILE A 108 -8.27 -2.94 -6.11
CA ILE A 108 -9.02 -1.70 -5.87
C ILE A 108 -8.35 -0.47 -6.50
N VAL A 109 -7.26 -0.60 -7.27
CA VAL A 109 -6.68 0.54 -7.98
C VAL A 109 -7.71 1.14 -8.96
N PRO A 110 -7.90 2.48 -8.95
CA PRO A 110 -7.06 3.50 -8.35
C PRO A 110 -7.59 4.11 -7.07
N PHE A 111 -8.53 3.43 -6.41
CA PHE A 111 -8.96 3.78 -5.08
C PHE A 111 -7.77 3.60 -4.12
N ASP A 112 -7.74 4.43 -3.09
CA ASP A 112 -6.82 4.25 -1.98
C ASP A 112 -7.64 3.74 -0.81
N ALA A 113 -7.48 2.45 -0.46
CA ALA A 113 -8.15 1.84 0.68
C ALA A 113 -7.68 2.35 2.03
N ILE A 114 -6.81 3.36 2.07
CA ILE A 114 -6.64 4.14 3.28
C ILE A 114 -7.82 5.08 3.46
N TYR A 115 -8.39 5.67 2.41
CA TYR A 115 -9.38 6.76 2.49
C TYR A 115 -10.82 6.23 2.55
N PRO A 116 -11.76 6.91 3.22
CA PRO A 116 -13.16 6.51 3.24
C PRO A 116 -13.80 6.65 1.86
N GLU A 117 -14.91 5.94 1.66
CA GLU A 117 -15.72 5.94 0.45
C GLU A 117 -16.11 7.34 -0.04
N SER A 118 -16.53 8.21 0.88
CA SER A 118 -16.88 9.61 0.60
C SER A 118 -15.76 10.42 -0.05
N LEU A 119 -14.50 10.03 0.16
CA LEU A 119 -13.31 10.75 -0.34
C LEU A 119 -12.68 10.08 -1.56
N GLN A 120 -13.18 8.92 -1.99
CA GLN A 120 -12.59 8.19 -3.11
C GLN A 120 -12.62 8.97 -4.42
N GLY A 121 -13.63 9.82 -4.59
CA GLY A 121 -13.70 10.67 -5.78
C GLY A 121 -12.53 11.64 -5.91
N LEU A 122 -11.94 12.08 -4.79
CA LEU A 122 -10.76 12.96 -4.80
C LEU A 122 -9.50 12.17 -5.16
N VAL A 123 -9.31 11.01 -4.51
CA VAL A 123 -8.18 10.11 -4.74
C VAL A 123 -8.10 9.72 -6.22
N ILE A 124 -9.23 9.35 -6.80
CA ILE A 124 -9.34 8.96 -8.21
C ILE A 124 -8.83 10.07 -9.14
N VAL A 125 -9.27 11.32 -8.91
CA VAL A 125 -8.87 12.47 -9.72
C VAL A 125 -7.37 12.74 -9.60
N GLU A 126 -6.83 12.70 -8.38
CA GLU A 126 -5.40 12.90 -8.13
C GLU A 126 -4.54 11.82 -8.79
N GLN A 127 -4.92 10.56 -8.63
CA GLN A 127 -4.22 9.42 -9.20
C GLN A 127 -4.23 9.44 -10.74
N ARG A 128 -5.37 9.83 -11.34
CA ARG A 128 -5.49 10.04 -12.79
C ARG A 128 -4.58 11.16 -13.28
N ALA A 129 -4.52 12.29 -12.58
CA ALA A 129 -3.69 13.43 -12.96
C ALA A 129 -2.18 13.20 -12.72
N GLY A 130 -1.85 12.38 -11.72
CA GLY A 130 -0.47 12.06 -11.34
C GLY A 130 0.02 10.74 -11.95
N LYS A 131 -0.16 9.67 -11.17
CA LYS A 131 0.45 8.35 -11.38
C LYS A 131 0.03 7.69 -12.69
N PHE A 132 -1.26 7.72 -13.00
CA PHE A 132 -1.81 7.00 -14.15
C PHE A 132 -1.76 7.78 -15.46
N PHE A 133 -1.61 9.11 -15.42
CA PHE A 133 -1.46 9.94 -16.62
C PHE A 133 -0.36 9.45 -17.56
N ARG A 134 0.70 8.84 -17.00
CA ARG A 134 1.86 8.34 -17.76
C ARG A 134 1.77 6.86 -18.14
N CYS A 135 0.77 6.12 -17.66
CA CYS A 135 0.63 4.70 -18.03
C CYS A 135 -0.04 4.55 -19.40
N GLN A 136 0.73 4.10 -20.39
CA GLN A 136 0.22 3.84 -21.74
C GLN A 136 -0.82 2.69 -21.80
N GLY A 137 -0.80 1.81 -20.80
CA GLY A 137 -1.76 0.73 -20.60
C GLY A 137 -3.04 1.16 -19.88
N PHE A 138 -3.18 2.44 -19.52
CA PHE A 138 -4.33 2.95 -18.80
C PHE A 138 -5.44 3.35 -19.76
N LYS A 139 -6.66 2.82 -19.54
CA LYS A 139 -7.86 3.21 -20.27
C LYS A 139 -9.04 3.46 -19.35
N ASP A 140 -9.74 4.56 -19.63
CA ASP A 140 -11.01 4.96 -19.01
C ASP A 140 -12.17 4.46 -19.90
N THR A 141 -12.37 3.13 -19.95
CA THR A 141 -13.25 2.50 -20.96
C THR A 141 -14.15 1.38 -20.43
N LYS A 142 -14.11 1.06 -19.13
CA LYS A 142 -14.97 0.02 -18.53
C LYS A 142 -16.23 0.60 -17.88
N SER A 143 -17.20 -0.28 -17.60
CA SER A 143 -18.43 0.01 -16.85
C SER A 143 -18.13 0.52 -15.44
N LEU A 144 -18.69 1.66 -15.06
CA LEU A 144 -18.51 2.32 -13.74
C LEU A 144 -18.55 1.32 -12.57
N ILE A 145 -17.45 1.23 -11.83
CA ILE A 145 -17.36 0.46 -10.57
C ILE A 145 -17.70 1.31 -9.35
N TRP A 146 -17.80 2.63 -9.53
CA TRP A 146 -18.15 3.60 -8.51
C TRP A 146 -19.18 4.58 -9.06
N GLU A 147 -20.35 4.65 -8.43
CA GLU A 147 -21.45 5.48 -8.88
C GLU A 147 -22.14 6.08 -7.65
N LYS A 148 -22.43 7.38 -7.65
CA LYS A 148 -23.17 8.06 -6.55
C LYS A 148 -22.63 7.72 -5.15
N GLY A 149 -21.30 7.74 -5.00
CA GLY A 149 -20.65 7.57 -3.71
C GLY A 149 -20.58 6.12 -3.18
N HIS A 150 -20.76 5.10 -4.03
CA HIS A 150 -20.63 3.70 -3.61
C HIS A 150 -20.08 2.79 -4.72
N PHE A 151 -19.51 1.65 -4.33
CA PHE A 151 -19.11 0.60 -5.27
C PHE A 151 -20.32 -0.13 -5.86
N LYS A 152 -20.31 -0.32 -7.18
CA LYS A 152 -21.37 -1.03 -7.90
C LYS A 152 -21.33 -2.54 -7.70
N GLU A 153 -20.13 -3.11 -7.53
CA GLU A 153 -19.93 -4.54 -7.33
C GLU A 153 -19.41 -4.82 -5.91
N GLY A 154 -20.04 -5.78 -5.22
CA GLY A 154 -19.70 -6.13 -3.84
C GLY A 154 -18.27 -6.64 -3.67
N ALA A 155 -17.63 -7.15 -4.73
CA ALA A 155 -16.24 -7.62 -4.69
C ALA A 155 -15.25 -6.47 -4.43
N PHE A 156 -15.42 -5.30 -5.06
CA PHE A 156 -14.55 -4.14 -4.83
C PHE A 156 -14.75 -3.56 -3.44
N TYR A 157 -16.01 -3.44 -2.99
CA TYR A 157 -16.32 -3.01 -1.63
C TYR A 157 -15.70 -3.95 -0.59
N LYS A 158 -15.82 -5.27 -0.80
CA LYS A 158 -15.22 -6.27 0.08
C LYS A 158 -13.70 -6.14 0.11
N ALA A 159 -13.03 -6.01 -1.04
CA ALA A 159 -11.58 -5.85 -1.10
C ALA A 159 -11.11 -4.57 -0.38
N PHE A 160 -11.83 -3.46 -0.59
CA PHE A 160 -11.59 -2.19 0.09
C PHE A 160 -11.72 -2.32 1.62
N ARG A 161 -12.80 -2.94 2.09
CA ARG A 161 -13.05 -3.20 3.52
C ARG A 161 -12.01 -4.17 4.13
N ASP A 162 -11.64 -5.21 3.40
CA ASP A 162 -10.65 -6.19 3.82
C ASP A 162 -9.28 -5.52 4.00
N TYR A 163 -8.87 -4.64 3.07
CA TYR A 163 -7.63 -3.87 3.19
C TYR A 163 -7.62 -2.97 4.43
N HIS A 164 -8.69 -2.19 4.66
CA HIS A 164 -8.84 -1.35 5.86
C HIS A 164 -8.70 -2.16 7.16
N ARG A 165 -9.31 -3.35 7.21
CA ARG A 165 -9.21 -4.24 8.38
C ARG A 165 -7.76 -4.66 8.62
N GLU A 166 -7.04 -5.05 7.57
CA GLU A 166 -5.64 -5.45 7.68
C GLU A 166 -4.73 -4.27 8.08
N MET A 167 -5.00 -3.06 7.59
CA MET A 167 -4.31 -1.84 8.04
C MET A 167 -4.48 -1.57 9.53
N GLY A 168 -5.70 -1.75 10.06
CA GLY A 168 -5.94 -1.66 11.50
C GLY A 168 -5.17 -2.73 12.28
N ARG A 169 -5.11 -3.96 11.74
CA ARG A 169 -4.43 -5.11 12.38
C ARG A 169 -2.93 -4.93 12.50
N GLN A 170 -2.29 -4.30 11.52
CA GLN A 170 -0.84 -4.07 11.54
C GLN A 170 -0.41 -2.84 12.34
N ARG A 171 -1.34 -1.98 12.76
CA ARG A 171 -1.03 -0.71 13.45
C ARG A 171 -0.09 -0.88 14.65
N ASP A 172 -0.38 -1.84 15.53
CA ASP A 172 0.41 -2.05 16.76
C ASP A 172 1.84 -2.49 16.43
N PHE A 173 1.99 -3.35 15.42
CA PHE A 173 3.29 -3.73 14.89
C PHE A 173 4.03 -2.52 14.30
N MET A 174 3.33 -1.70 13.51
CA MET A 174 3.88 -0.50 12.90
C MET A 174 4.36 0.52 13.96
N ASP A 175 3.62 0.73 15.06
CA ASP A 175 4.04 1.64 16.13
C ASP A 175 5.24 1.10 16.90
N LYS A 176 5.28 -0.20 17.18
CA LYS A 176 6.45 -0.86 17.78
C LYS A 176 7.69 -0.65 16.90
N LEU A 177 7.63 -1.04 15.62
CA LEU A 177 8.73 -0.89 14.67
C LEU A 177 9.17 0.57 14.56
N LEU A 178 8.23 1.49 14.38
CA LEU A 178 8.52 2.93 14.34
C LEU A 178 9.22 3.40 15.63
N GLY A 179 8.81 2.86 16.78
CA GLY A 179 9.44 3.10 18.08
C GLY A 179 10.92 2.73 18.12
N PHE A 180 11.31 1.60 17.54
CA PHE A 180 12.72 1.20 17.41
C PHE A 180 13.48 2.11 16.44
N LEU A 181 12.86 2.43 15.30
CA LEU A 181 13.47 3.27 14.26
C LEU A 181 13.72 4.71 14.73
N LYS A 182 13.05 5.21 15.78
CA LYS A 182 13.28 6.56 16.35
C LYS A 182 14.73 6.87 16.70
N LYS A 183 15.52 5.84 17.01
CA LYS A 183 16.93 5.99 17.36
C LYS A 183 17.84 6.13 16.13
N ASN A 184 17.33 5.82 14.94
CA ASN A 184 18.08 5.84 13.68
C ASN A 184 18.05 7.24 13.04
N ASP A 185 19.14 7.63 12.40
CA ASP A 185 19.23 8.94 11.73
C ASP A 185 18.24 9.06 10.57
N SER A 186 17.94 7.97 9.86
CA SER A 186 16.90 7.95 8.82
C SER A 186 15.51 8.33 9.32
N TYR A 187 15.22 8.10 10.62
CA TYR A 187 13.96 8.55 11.21
C TYR A 187 13.94 10.08 11.42
N LYS A 188 15.08 10.69 11.80
CA LYS A 188 15.18 12.14 11.95
C LYS A 188 14.91 12.83 10.60
N ASP A 189 15.52 12.32 9.54
CA ASP A 189 15.31 12.81 8.16
C ASP A 189 13.87 12.62 7.68
N PHE A 190 13.24 11.51 8.08
CA PHE A 190 11.82 11.28 7.81
C PHE A 190 10.92 12.32 8.50
N VAL A 191 11.18 12.63 9.76
CA VAL A 191 10.40 13.60 10.53
C VAL A 191 10.59 15.02 9.99
N SER A 192 11.81 15.41 9.64
CA SER A 192 12.13 16.76 9.14
C SER A 192 11.85 16.96 7.65
N GLY A 193 11.93 15.89 6.86
CA GLY A 193 11.87 15.92 5.40
C GLY A 193 10.51 15.51 4.82
N ARG A 194 10.57 14.89 3.63
CA ARG A 194 9.41 14.54 2.78
C ARG A 194 8.43 13.53 3.40
N GLY A 195 8.72 12.99 4.58
CA GLY A 195 7.80 12.13 5.30
C GLY A 195 7.63 10.74 4.68
N ILE A 196 8.69 10.19 4.08
CA ILE A 196 8.75 8.77 3.65
C ILE A 196 9.94 8.09 4.31
N LEU A 197 9.71 6.95 4.97
CA LEU A 197 10.73 6.10 5.57
C LEU A 197 10.48 4.67 5.11
N GLU A 198 11.48 4.04 4.50
CA GLU A 198 11.45 2.61 4.16
C GLU A 198 12.51 1.90 5.01
N SER A 199 12.14 0.76 5.59
CA SER A 199 13.00 -0.01 6.50
C SER A 199 12.74 -1.51 6.34
N PRO A 200 13.78 -2.37 6.42
CA PRO A 200 13.56 -3.79 6.61
C PRO A 200 12.85 -4.06 7.96
N ILE A 201 12.28 -5.26 8.07
CA ILE A 201 11.84 -5.81 9.37
C ILE A 201 13.10 -6.14 10.16
N ILE A 202 13.24 -5.58 11.37
CA ILE A 202 14.40 -5.77 12.24
C ILE A 202 14.15 -6.85 13.30
N ASP A 203 15.22 -7.47 13.78
CA ASP A 203 15.18 -8.62 14.69
C ASP A 203 14.37 -8.33 15.96
N GLU A 204 14.45 -7.11 16.51
CA GLU A 204 13.78 -6.72 17.75
C GLU A 204 12.24 -6.76 17.68
N VAL A 205 11.66 -6.73 16.48
CA VAL A 205 10.21 -6.84 16.28
C VAL A 205 9.82 -8.08 15.47
N PHE A 206 10.77 -8.95 15.15
CA PHE A 206 10.55 -10.06 14.24
C PHE A 206 9.48 -11.03 14.74
N ASP A 207 9.46 -11.36 16.03
CA ASP A 207 8.44 -12.25 16.58
C ASP A 207 7.03 -11.65 16.48
N ASN A 208 6.87 -10.35 16.74
CA ASN A 208 5.60 -9.65 16.56
C ASN A 208 5.16 -9.66 15.09
N PHE A 209 6.12 -9.53 14.17
CA PHE A 209 5.87 -9.61 12.74
C PHE A 209 5.40 -11.02 12.33
N VAL A 210 6.10 -12.06 12.82
CA VAL A 210 5.76 -13.46 12.56
C VAL A 210 4.37 -13.81 13.06
N GLU A 211 4.03 -13.37 14.27
CA GLU A 211 2.70 -13.52 14.86
C GLU A 211 1.63 -12.79 14.03
N LEU A 212 1.88 -11.52 13.69
CA LEU A 212 0.96 -10.72 12.87
C LEU A 212 0.71 -11.37 11.51
N VAL A 213 1.75 -11.82 10.81
CA VAL A 213 1.59 -12.39 9.47
C VAL A 213 1.04 -13.83 9.52
N GLY A 214 1.17 -14.52 10.66
CA GLY A 214 0.72 -15.89 10.82
C GLY A 214 1.58 -16.87 10.05
N PHE A 215 2.89 -16.63 10.00
CA PHE A 215 3.84 -17.46 9.27
C PHE A 215 3.89 -18.90 9.79
N LYS A 216 3.99 -19.86 8.87
CA LYS A 216 4.41 -21.24 9.16
C LYS A 216 5.93 -21.32 9.23
N LYS A 217 6.46 -22.26 10.00
CA LYS A 217 7.90 -22.45 10.20
C LYS A 217 8.73 -22.53 8.89
N LEU A 218 8.19 -23.17 7.86
CA LEU A 218 8.88 -23.28 6.55
C LEU A 218 8.95 -21.95 5.80
N GLU A 219 7.95 -21.09 5.97
CA GLU A 219 7.85 -19.78 5.32
C GLU A 219 8.79 -18.76 6.00
N ILE A 220 8.99 -18.87 7.31
CA ILE A 220 9.93 -18.02 8.08
C ILE A 220 11.36 -18.13 7.50
N ASN A 221 11.84 -19.36 7.28
CA ASN A 221 13.18 -19.57 6.75
C ASN A 221 13.34 -19.00 5.33
N ALA A 222 12.31 -19.15 4.49
CA ALA A 222 12.31 -18.57 3.15
C ALA A 222 12.30 -17.04 3.19
N PHE A 223 11.51 -16.45 4.09
CA PHE A 223 11.47 -15.01 4.31
C PHE A 223 12.84 -14.47 4.73
N ILE A 224 13.46 -15.04 5.77
CA ILE A 224 14.78 -14.59 6.26
C ILE A 224 15.82 -14.66 5.13
N LYS A 225 15.86 -15.76 4.38
CA LYS A 225 16.77 -15.91 3.24
C LYS A 225 16.59 -14.81 2.20
N ASN A 226 15.34 -14.44 1.89
CA ASN A 226 15.05 -13.36 0.94
C ASN A 226 15.38 -11.98 1.50
N GLN A 227 15.17 -11.73 2.80
CA GLN A 227 15.53 -10.45 3.43
C GLN A 227 17.03 -10.16 3.36
N MET A 228 17.88 -11.19 3.43
CA MET A 228 19.34 -11.04 3.28
C MET A 228 19.79 -10.59 1.88
N SER A 229 18.87 -10.43 0.93
CA SER A 229 19.16 -9.93 -0.42
C SER A 229 18.85 -8.43 -0.63
N LEU A 230 18.36 -7.74 0.41
CA LEU A 230 18.20 -6.28 0.47
C LEU A 230 19.51 -5.57 0.76
#